data_AF-A0A7V0MTZ9-F1
#
_entry.id   AF-A0A7V0MTZ9-F1
#
_cell.length_a   1.000
_cell.length_b   1.000
_cell.length_c   1.000
_cell.angle_alpha   90.00
_cell.angle_beta   90.00
_cell.angle_gamma   90.00
#
_symmetry.space_group_name_H-M   'P 1'
#
loop_
_entity.id
_entity.type
_entity.pdbx_description
1 polymer ?
#
loop_
_entity_poly.entity_id
_entity_poly.type
_entity_poly.pdbx_seq_one_letter_code
_entity_poly.pdbx_strand_id
1 'polypeptide(L)'
;FDTFFCDPTESLRGFLAFAGRGISALRGPGSAGYMGLTRREASLSKWRAIQKELISSGAAITDIRDDFHDYVNWPYIETMRAWGHLPVKRVPGRDEPWYRSALIRIELVEPPRVENVRLEGDIFTDPEAATT
;
A
#
# COMPACT_ATOMS: atom_id res chain seq x y z
N PHE A 1 7.94 6.49 -17.83
CA PHE A 1 8.27 7.37 -16.69
C PHE A 1 9.55 6.89 -16.02
N ASP A 2 10.29 7.77 -15.36
CA ASP A 2 11.51 7.40 -14.63
C ASP A 2 11.21 7.03 -13.17
N THR A 3 10.11 7.54 -12.64
CA THR A 3 9.68 7.30 -11.27
C THR A 3 8.16 7.31 -11.17
N PHE A 4 7.60 6.47 -10.32
CA PHE A 4 6.21 6.60 -9.85
C PHE A 4 6.17 6.73 -8.32
N PHE A 5 5.10 7.33 -7.82
CA PHE A 5 4.73 7.33 -6.42
C PHE A 5 3.24 6.97 -6.33
N CYS A 6 2.86 6.08 -5.43
CA CYS A 6 1.46 5.85 -5.11
C CYS A 6 1.28 5.50 -3.63
N ASP A 7 0.12 5.83 -3.09
CA ASP A 7 -0.29 5.41 -1.76
C ASP A 7 -1.56 4.55 -1.91
N PRO A 8 -1.38 3.22 -2.06
CA PRO A 8 -2.43 2.36 -2.55
C PRO A 8 -3.40 1.92 -1.44
N THR A 9 -4.57 1.47 -1.84
CA THR A 9 -5.40 0.60 -0.99
C THR A 9 -4.67 -0.71 -0.66
N GLU A 10 -4.90 -1.24 0.54
CA GLU A 10 -4.08 -2.32 1.11
C GLU A 10 -4.74 -3.71 1.08
N SER A 11 -5.87 -3.86 0.38
CA SER A 11 -6.22 -5.21 -0.07
C SER A 11 -5.07 -5.75 -0.93
N LEU A 12 -4.74 -7.04 -0.83
CA LEU A 12 -3.63 -7.60 -1.63
C LEU A 12 -3.82 -7.30 -3.14
N ARG A 13 -5.05 -7.44 -3.62
CA ARG A 13 -5.41 -7.16 -5.02
C ARG A 13 -5.25 -5.68 -5.36
N GLY A 14 -5.75 -4.79 -4.50
CA GLY A 14 -5.68 -3.35 -4.69
C GLY A 14 -4.24 -2.86 -4.68
N PHE A 15 -3.44 -3.31 -3.72
CA PHE A 15 -2.03 -2.95 -3.66
C PHE A 15 -1.31 -3.29 -4.97
N LEU A 16 -1.45 -4.54 -5.44
CA LEU A 16 -0.81 -5.01 -6.67
C LEU A 16 -1.37 -4.34 -7.92
N ALA A 17 -2.63 -3.89 -7.90
CA ALA A 17 -3.20 -3.09 -8.99
C ALA A 17 -2.44 -1.78 -9.17
N PHE A 18 -2.28 -1.01 -8.09
CA PHE A 18 -1.61 0.28 -8.12
C PHE A 18 -0.12 0.14 -8.35
N ALA A 19 0.54 -0.74 -7.59
CA ALA A 19 1.97 -1.02 -7.74
C ALA A 19 2.29 -1.55 -9.15
N GLY A 20 1.52 -2.51 -9.64
CA GLY A 20 1.74 -3.12 -10.96
C GLY A 20 1.55 -2.13 -12.11
N ARG A 21 0.55 -1.25 -12.02
CA ARG A 21 0.38 -0.15 -12.99
C ARG A 21 1.54 0.84 -12.94
N GLY A 22 1.98 1.23 -11.74
CA GLY A 22 3.16 2.07 -11.55
C GLY A 22 4.42 1.46 -12.18
N ILE A 23 4.70 0.19 -11.88
CA ILE A 23 5.81 -0.58 -12.44
C ILE A 23 5.71 -0.65 -13.98
N SER A 24 4.53 -0.92 -14.53
CA SER A 24 4.33 -1.01 -16.00
C SER A 24 4.59 0.31 -16.73
N ALA A 25 4.48 1.44 -16.02
CA ALA A 25 4.70 2.77 -16.56
C ALA A 25 6.18 3.19 -16.54
N LEU A 26 7.04 2.43 -15.86
CA LEU A 26 8.48 2.71 -15.77
C LEU A 26 9.20 2.35 -17.07
N ARG A 27 10.22 3.15 -17.42
CA ARG A 27 10.97 2.99 -18.67
C ARG A 27 11.90 1.77 -18.70
N GLY A 28 12.11 1.10 -17.56
CA GLY A 28 12.97 -0.08 -17.44
C GLY A 28 13.96 0.00 -16.28
N PRO A 29 15.05 -0.80 -16.33
CA PRO A 29 16.06 -0.86 -15.28
C PRO A 29 16.60 0.53 -14.85
N GLY A 30 16.82 0.70 -13.55
CA GLY A 30 17.23 1.95 -12.91
C GLY A 30 16.09 2.95 -12.65
N SER A 31 14.85 2.61 -13.03
CA SER A 31 13.68 3.42 -12.69
C SER A 31 13.14 3.05 -11.30
N ALA A 32 12.56 4.03 -10.59
CA ALA A 32 12.17 3.87 -9.18
C ALA A 32 10.65 3.88 -8.96
N GLY A 33 10.21 3.23 -7.89
CA GLY A 33 8.84 3.27 -7.39
C GLY A 33 8.80 3.52 -5.89
N TYR A 34 7.85 4.32 -5.45
CA TYR A 34 7.63 4.63 -4.02
C TYR A 34 6.18 4.32 -3.65
N MET A 35 6.00 3.57 -2.56
CA MET A 35 4.70 3.09 -2.11
C MET A 35 4.54 3.21 -0.59
N GLY A 36 3.35 3.61 -0.14
CA GLY A 36 2.94 3.46 1.27
C GLY A 36 2.47 2.02 1.55
N LEU A 37 2.82 1.47 2.73
CA LEU A 37 2.24 0.22 3.23
C LEU A 37 2.21 0.21 4.76
N THR A 38 1.05 -0.05 5.34
CA THR A 38 0.80 0.06 6.77
C THR A 38 0.99 -1.28 7.47
N ARG A 39 1.14 -1.23 8.78
CA ARG A 39 0.91 -2.40 9.66
C ARG A 39 -0.51 -2.43 10.23
N ARG A 40 -1.33 -1.42 9.89
CA ARG A 40 -2.69 -1.22 10.43
C ARG A 40 -3.71 -2.06 9.66
N GLU A 41 -3.54 -2.20 8.35
CA GLU A 41 -4.46 -2.95 7.45
C GLU A 41 -3.75 -4.03 6.61
N ALA A 42 -2.44 -4.19 6.82
CA ALA A 42 -1.65 -5.27 6.22
C ALA A 42 -0.80 -6.01 7.26
N SER A 43 -1.10 -7.29 7.46
CA SER A 43 -0.34 -8.23 8.28
C SER A 43 1.03 -8.51 7.68
N LEU A 44 1.97 -9.02 8.48
CA LEU A 44 3.29 -9.42 7.95
C LEU A 44 3.19 -10.54 6.89
N SER A 45 2.16 -11.37 6.97
CA SER A 45 1.85 -12.36 5.93
C SER A 45 1.48 -11.70 4.61
N LYS A 46 0.65 -10.65 4.64
CA LYS A 46 0.32 -9.85 3.46
C LYS A 46 1.52 -9.07 2.94
N TRP A 47 2.32 -8.47 3.83
CA TRP A 47 3.60 -7.84 3.46
C TRP A 47 4.51 -8.79 2.70
N ARG A 48 4.69 -10.01 3.22
CA ARG A 48 5.50 -11.04 2.54
C ARG A 48 4.95 -11.38 1.16
N ALA A 49 3.63 -11.44 0.99
CA ALA A 49 3.01 -11.66 -0.31
C ALA A 49 3.31 -10.51 -1.27
N ILE A 50 3.08 -9.27 -0.84
CA ILE A 50 3.39 -8.05 -1.62
C ILE A 50 4.86 -8.02 -2.04
N GLN A 51 5.79 -8.25 -1.11
CA GLN A 51 7.22 -8.23 -1.39
C GLN A 51 7.62 -9.26 -2.46
N LYS A 52 7.05 -10.48 -2.40
CA LYS A 52 7.29 -11.51 -3.41
C LYS A 52 6.82 -11.07 -4.79
N GLU A 53 5.66 -10.45 -4.89
CA GLU A 53 5.12 -9.97 -6.16
C GLU A 53 5.94 -8.81 -6.74
N LEU A 54 6.37 -7.86 -5.90
CA LEU A 54 7.26 -6.78 -6.32
C LEU A 54 8.59 -7.33 -6.87
N ILE A 55 9.20 -8.31 -6.19
CA ILE A 55 10.42 -8.98 -6.65
C ILE A 55 10.17 -9.72 -7.97
N SER A 56 9.06 -10.46 -8.06
CA SER A 56 8.69 -11.21 -9.27
C SER A 56 8.41 -10.30 -10.47
N SER A 57 8.05 -9.04 -10.22
CA SER A 57 7.84 -8.00 -11.24
C SER A 57 9.14 -7.39 -11.80
N GLY A 58 10.31 -7.85 -11.34
CA GLY A 58 11.63 -7.38 -11.80
C GLY A 58 12.25 -6.27 -10.94
N ALA A 59 11.74 -6.07 -9.72
CA ALA A 59 12.19 -5.00 -8.84
C ALA A 59 13.06 -5.51 -7.67
N ALA A 60 14.01 -4.68 -7.23
CA ALA A 60 14.68 -4.82 -5.95
C ALA A 60 14.03 -3.86 -4.93
N ILE A 61 13.81 -4.32 -3.70
CA ILE A 61 13.39 -3.47 -2.59
C ILE A 61 14.65 -2.85 -1.98
N THR A 62 14.70 -1.53 -1.91
CA THR A 62 15.91 -0.76 -1.55
C THR A 62 15.78 -0.01 -0.24
N ASP A 63 14.57 0.43 0.09
CA ASP A 63 14.26 1.03 1.39
C ASP A 63 12.92 0.49 1.88
N ILE A 64 12.85 0.26 3.20
CA ILE A 64 11.61 0.17 3.96
C ILE A 64 11.82 1.03 5.19
N ARG A 65 11.16 2.20 5.23
CA ARG A 65 11.22 3.11 6.37
C ARG A 65 9.88 3.08 7.06
N ASP A 66 9.81 2.36 8.17
CA ASP A 66 8.58 2.24 8.96
C ASP A 66 8.18 3.59 9.58
N ASP A 67 6.88 3.79 9.80
CA ASP A 67 6.30 5.03 10.34
C ASP A 67 6.78 6.31 9.61
N PHE A 68 6.97 6.24 8.28
CA PHE A 68 7.41 7.40 7.47
C PHE A 68 6.25 8.35 7.16
N HIS A 69 5.07 7.83 6.89
CA HIS A 69 3.88 8.62 6.60
C HIS A 69 2.99 8.75 7.83
N ASP A 70 2.69 9.98 8.24
CA ASP A 70 1.63 10.31 9.20
C ASP A 70 0.38 10.75 8.44
N TYR A 71 -0.75 10.12 8.74
CA TYR A 71 -2.03 10.45 8.12
C TYR A 71 -2.86 11.35 9.04
N VAL A 72 -3.45 12.39 8.45
CA VAL A 72 -4.42 13.23 9.14
C VAL A 72 -5.67 12.41 9.43
N ASN A 73 -6.19 12.50 10.65
CA ASN A 73 -7.40 11.80 11.05
C ASN A 73 -8.60 12.18 10.15
N TRP A 74 -9.31 11.15 9.69
CA TRP A 74 -10.41 11.29 8.74
C TRP A 74 -11.75 11.55 9.45
N PRO A 75 -12.64 12.38 8.90
CA PRO A 75 -13.90 12.76 9.55
C PRO A 75 -14.93 11.62 9.60
N TYR A 76 -14.70 10.53 8.87
CA TYR A 76 -15.62 9.39 8.75
C TYR A 76 -15.21 8.19 9.63
N ILE A 77 -14.37 8.39 10.66
CA ILE A 77 -13.89 7.29 11.51
C ILE A 77 -15.02 6.45 12.13
N GLU A 78 -16.14 7.08 12.48
CA GLU A 78 -17.29 6.41 13.10
C GLU A 78 -18.06 5.51 12.13
N THR A 79 -17.85 5.67 10.81
CA THR A 79 -18.47 4.83 9.77
C THR A 79 -17.54 3.69 9.31
N MET A 80 -16.27 3.72 9.69
CA MET A 80 -15.30 2.70 9.31
C MET A 80 -15.65 1.33 9.91
N ARG A 81 -15.36 0.24 9.18
CA ARG A 81 -15.52 -1.14 9.68
C ARG A 81 -14.89 -1.34 11.08
N ALA A 82 -13.72 -0.76 11.33
CA ALA A 82 -13.01 -0.84 12.61
C ALA A 82 -13.86 -0.36 13.79
N TRP A 83 -14.68 0.69 13.61
CA TRP A 83 -15.43 1.33 14.69
C TRP A 83 -16.35 0.35 15.44
N GLY A 84 -16.98 -0.56 14.70
CA GLY A 84 -17.83 -1.61 15.26
C GLY A 84 -17.07 -2.59 16.17
N HIS A 85 -15.76 -2.75 15.96
CA HIS A 85 -14.90 -3.69 16.68
C HIS A 85 -14.13 -3.05 17.85
N LEU A 86 -14.08 -1.72 17.94
CA LEU A 86 -13.34 -1.04 19.00
C LEU A 86 -14.00 -1.24 20.38
N PRO A 87 -13.23 -1.66 21.41
CA PRO A 87 -13.73 -1.81 22.77
C PRO A 87 -14.00 -0.46 23.44
N VAL A 88 -13.32 0.60 23.00
CA VAL A 88 -13.51 1.98 23.43
C VAL A 88 -13.70 2.85 22.19
N LYS A 89 -14.79 3.62 22.17
CA LYS A 89 -15.17 4.47 21.05
C LYS A 89 -14.86 5.93 21.39
N ARG A 90 -13.70 6.40 20.93
CA ARG A 90 -13.26 7.79 21.04
C ARG A 90 -12.65 8.21 19.72
N VAL A 91 -13.16 9.30 19.13
CA VAL A 91 -12.55 9.92 17.96
C VAL A 91 -11.21 10.55 18.38
N PRO A 92 -10.09 10.21 17.73
CA PRO A 92 -8.79 10.80 18.04
C PRO A 92 -8.77 12.30 17.72
N GLY A 93 -8.05 13.08 18.53
CA GLY A 93 -7.90 14.52 18.31
C GLY A 93 -7.13 14.85 17.03
N ARG A 94 -7.18 16.12 16.60
CA ARG A 94 -6.43 16.59 15.41
C ARG A 94 -4.93 16.33 15.51
N ASP A 95 -4.37 16.53 16.70
CA ASP A 95 -2.93 16.39 16.97
C ASP A 95 -2.57 15.00 17.53
N GLU A 96 -3.45 14.01 17.35
CA GLU A 96 -3.25 12.61 17.75
C GLU A 96 -3.25 11.68 16.52
N PRO A 97 -2.23 11.73 15.64
CA PRO A 97 -2.12 10.81 14.52
C PRO A 97 -1.87 9.38 15.03
N TRP A 98 -2.70 8.43 14.60
CA TRP A 98 -2.59 7.02 14.99
C TRP A 98 -2.35 6.07 13.80
N TYR A 99 -2.71 6.52 12.60
CA TYR A 99 -2.58 5.77 11.37
C TYR A 99 -1.30 6.18 10.64
N ARG A 100 -0.43 5.20 10.41
CA ARG A 100 0.89 5.39 9.80
C ARG A 100 1.21 4.29 8.82
N SER A 101 2.00 4.62 7.80
CA SER A 101 2.50 3.67 6.83
C SER A 101 4.02 3.79 6.68
N ALA A 102 4.65 2.68 6.32
CA ALA A 102 6.03 2.66 5.90
C ALA A 102 6.14 3.23 4.48
N LEU A 103 7.26 3.88 4.19
CA LEU A 103 7.67 4.18 2.82
C LEU A 103 8.51 3.01 2.29
N ILE A 104 8.03 2.38 1.22
CA ILE A 104 8.77 1.35 0.48
C ILE A 104 9.33 1.98 -0.79
N ARG A 105 10.64 1.82 -1.01
CA ARG A 105 11.29 2.15 -2.28
C ARG A 105 11.65 0.87 -3.03
N ILE A 106 11.25 0.80 -4.28
CA ILE A 106 11.72 -0.20 -5.23
C ILE A 106 12.53 0.43 -6.36
N GLU A 107 13.42 -0.36 -6.95
CA GLU A 107 14.13 -0.02 -8.18
C GLU A 107 14.07 -1.20 -9.14
N LEU A 108 13.74 -0.94 -10.41
CA LEU A 108 13.76 -1.98 -11.42
C LEU A 108 15.19 -2.40 -11.73
N VAL A 109 15.46 -3.69 -11.63
CA VAL A 109 16.73 -4.32 -12.04
C VAL A 109 16.57 -5.14 -13.33
N GLU A 110 15.32 -5.42 -13.70
CA GLU A 110 14.92 -6.07 -14.95
C GLU A 110 13.85 -5.23 -15.68
N PRO A 111 13.58 -5.48 -16.98
CA PRO A 111 12.41 -4.91 -17.64
C PRO A 111 11.11 -5.22 -16.86
N PRO A 112 10.13 -4.31 -16.83
CA PRO A 112 8.89 -4.49 -16.07
C PRO A 112 8.17 -5.80 -16.47
N ARG A 113 7.88 -6.66 -15.50
CA ARG A 113 7.13 -7.92 -15.71
C ARG A 113 5.76 -7.85 -15.05
N VAL A 114 4.83 -7.17 -15.71
CA VAL A 114 3.47 -6.97 -15.22
C VAL A 114 2.46 -7.04 -16.34
N GLU A 115 1.37 -7.77 -16.10
CA GLU A 115 0.28 -7.88 -17.06
C GLU A 115 -0.64 -6.67 -17.02
N ASN A 116 -0.87 -6.03 -18.17
CA ASN A 116 -1.78 -4.89 -18.28
C ASN A 116 -3.21 -5.34 -18.58
N VAL A 117 -3.80 -6.10 -17.65
CA VAL A 117 -5.17 -6.63 -17.79
C VAL A 117 -6.18 -5.83 -16.98
N ARG A 118 -7.44 -5.82 -17.41
CA ARG A 118 -8.54 -5.26 -16.63
C ARG A 118 -8.67 -6.02 -15.31
N LEU A 119 -8.75 -5.30 -14.20
CA LEU A 119 -9.06 -5.87 -12.90
C LEU A 119 -10.57 -5.81 -12.67
N GLU A 120 -11.12 -6.90 -12.14
CA GLU A 120 -12.54 -7.04 -11.80
C GLU A 120 -12.71 -7.31 -10.31
N GLY A 121 -13.82 -6.87 -9.71
CA GLY A 121 -14.10 -7.07 -8.28
C GLY A 121 -13.53 -5.98 -7.37
N ASP A 122 -13.61 -6.22 -6.06
CA ASP A 122 -13.22 -5.26 -5.03
C ASP A 122 -11.68 -5.17 -4.91
N ILE A 123 -11.19 -3.93 -4.84
CA ILE A 123 -9.78 -3.57 -4.64
C ILE A 123 -9.56 -2.81 -3.33
N PHE A 124 -10.63 -2.42 -2.64
CA PHE A 124 -10.58 -1.65 -1.41
C PHE A 124 -10.56 -2.57 -0.20
N THR A 125 -11.42 -3.59 -0.18
CA THR A 125 -11.60 -4.41 1.03
C THR A 125 -10.99 -5.80 0.92
N ASP A 126 -10.46 -6.28 2.05
CA ASP A 126 -10.17 -7.68 2.34
C ASP A 126 -10.35 -7.93 3.85
N PRO A 127 -10.12 -9.14 4.38
CA PRO A 127 -10.34 -9.41 5.80
C PRO A 127 -9.56 -8.51 6.76
N GLU A 128 -8.42 -7.95 6.34
CA GLU A 128 -7.53 -7.12 7.17
C GLU A 128 -7.83 -5.61 7.04
N ALA A 129 -8.47 -5.18 5.94
CA ALA A 129 -8.93 -3.80 5.76
C ALA A 129 -10.04 -3.44 6.76
N ALA A 130 -9.92 -2.25 7.37
CA ALA A 130 -10.76 -1.82 8.48
C ALA A 130 -11.10 -0.31 8.46
N THR A 131 -10.45 0.50 7.63
CA THR A 131 -10.67 1.97 7.60
C THR A 131 -11.60 2.47 6.49
N THR A 132 -12.27 1.55 5.80
CA THR A 132 -13.36 1.81 4.84
C THR A 132 -14.72 1.75 5.53
#